data_AF-A0A2T6BNB8-F1
#
_entry.id   AF-A0A2T6BNB8-F1
#
_cell.length_a   1.000
_cell.length_b   1.000
_cell.length_c   1.000
_cell.angle_alpha   90.00
_cell.angle_beta   90.00
_cell.angle_gamma   90.00
#
_symmetry.space_group_name_H-M   'P 1'
#
loop_
_entity.id
_entity.type
_entity.pdbx_description
1 polymer ?
#
loop_
_entity_poly.entity_id
_entity_poly.type
_entity_poly.pdbx_seq_one_letter_code
_entity_poly.pdbx_strand_id
1 'polypeptide(L)'
;MIRLSLFILVVLTRIGNANPAIVKSGEHETFSRLVIYSGANTSWSESRDGTTFRVTLEDFSEGFDLDEVFELIPRTRIAEIDATDGELVIRLGCDCTTSIEPIERVGLLIDIQDPPPEPEFPLQAAQDERSPDPMPRTLETGTGTLLRPEASEYIRKFRSDLARSVTEAANRQLLDPVVSPMSANSSELGLEVFGSDRIRASSAIERAAGANPNVEKEQIGICPDENLVAIEEWTNGSSFSQQISEIRRQFLDEPGFVKEDEAMALTRLYLAFAMTAEARQTVVTFELEGDGAAFAERISHIIDGSTGNHENVFGKDCRGPSSIWSALSEDNDRANRLSLEQSKEISRAFFNIPREVQRIIGPRLISRLNQAGHQTSADIVKGTIANPFAVDGDEPVSQARLLLADQDEMMQLLARKDERSPEIMVQILQESWDRRVPLADETFSVIQSFAFELRNSDKSEEIRAGLIRNLVLRERVIEALDMVAELVETDAFQELVAEIADKTIALEDDAKFAKASLRLSEQPFLNALEVSQKSKVSSRLAGLDLPELARTYSPGDIEKPSNTISTSENAKAPNPDAPLQVTASLETARESLRRVSASRGAIEAMLQGAGEIE
;
A
#
# COMPACT_ATOMS: atom_id res chain seq x y z
N MET A 1 -47.50 70.99 28.42
CA MET A 1 -46.12 70.59 28.71
C MET A 1 -46.01 69.11 28.37
N ILE A 2 -45.17 68.82 27.40
CA ILE A 2 -45.23 67.67 26.49
C ILE A 2 -44.13 66.67 26.87
N ARG A 3 -44.48 65.38 26.79
CA ARG A 3 -43.62 64.19 26.62
C ARG A 3 -42.92 63.59 27.85
N LEU A 4 -43.71 62.74 28.50
CA LEU A 4 -43.36 61.41 28.99
C LEU A 4 -43.02 60.47 27.79
N SER A 5 -42.09 59.53 28.01
CA SER A 5 -41.77 58.31 27.24
C SER A 5 -40.52 58.30 26.34
N LEU A 6 -39.82 57.16 26.41
CA LEU A 6 -38.56 56.75 25.76
C LEU A 6 -37.31 57.41 26.36
N PHE A 7 -36.28 56.70 26.82
CA PHE A 7 -35.73 55.47 26.28
C PHE A 7 -34.90 54.76 27.37
N ILE A 8 -35.45 53.69 27.93
CA ILE A 8 -34.69 52.63 28.59
C ILE A 8 -33.92 51.95 27.44
N LEU A 9 -32.69 52.40 27.17
CA LEU A 9 -31.74 51.68 26.32
C LEU A 9 -30.67 51.06 27.23
N VAL A 10 -31.05 49.90 27.76
CA VAL A 10 -30.23 48.70 27.88
C VAL A 10 -28.76 48.91 27.43
N VAL A 11 -27.90 49.29 28.37
CA VAL A 11 -26.46 48.98 28.30
C VAL A 11 -26.34 47.52 28.76
N LEU A 12 -26.60 46.60 27.85
CA LEU A 12 -26.04 45.25 27.94
C LEU A 12 -24.55 45.41 27.63
N THR A 13 -23.75 45.71 28.65
CA THR A 13 -22.32 45.38 28.62
C THR A 13 -22.25 43.89 28.34
N ARG A 14 -21.92 43.53 27.09
CA ARG A 14 -21.49 42.18 26.75
C ARG A 14 -20.21 41.94 27.54
N ILE A 15 -20.33 41.23 28.64
CA ILE A 15 -19.22 40.42 29.14
C ILE A 15 -19.10 39.32 28.07
N GLY A 16 -18.25 39.55 27.06
CA GLY A 16 -17.78 38.47 26.23
C GLY A 16 -16.97 37.56 27.13
N ASN A 17 -17.41 36.31 27.30
CA ASN A 17 -16.50 35.28 27.78
C ASN A 17 -15.45 35.12 26.67
N ALA A 18 -14.26 35.65 26.90
CA ALA A 18 -13.09 35.32 26.11
C ALA A 18 -12.82 33.83 26.36
N ASN A 19 -12.85 33.02 25.30
CA ASN A 19 -12.54 31.60 25.40
C ASN A 19 -11.07 31.44 25.04
N PRO A 20 -10.21 31.00 25.95
CA PRO A 20 -8.81 30.79 25.63
C PRO A 20 -8.68 29.77 24.50
N ALA A 21 -7.66 29.96 23.65
CA ALA A 21 -7.33 28.98 22.62
C ALA A 21 -6.84 27.70 23.31
N ILE A 22 -7.48 26.58 23.01
CA ILE A 22 -7.08 25.28 23.55
C ILE A 22 -5.77 24.87 22.88
N VAL A 23 -4.80 24.43 23.66
CA VAL A 23 -3.55 23.85 23.15
C VAL A 23 -3.54 22.36 23.47
N LYS A 24 -3.55 21.53 22.43
CA LYS A 24 -3.43 20.06 22.57
C LYS A 24 -2.06 19.60 22.15
N SER A 25 -1.61 18.49 22.74
CA SER A 25 -0.31 17.91 22.46
C SER A 25 -0.38 16.44 22.05
N GLY A 26 0.63 15.98 21.32
CA GLY A 26 0.79 14.57 20.94
C GLY A 26 2.25 14.19 20.83
N GLU A 27 2.62 13.05 21.41
CA GLU A 27 3.98 12.52 21.37
C GLU A 27 4.14 11.51 20.25
N HIS A 28 5.21 11.65 19.47
CA HIS A 28 5.61 10.71 18.44
C HIS A 28 7.07 10.30 18.64
N GLU A 29 7.50 9.26 17.92
CA GLU A 29 8.84 8.69 18.07
C GLU A 29 9.95 9.72 17.84
N THR A 30 9.80 10.59 16.83
CA THR A 30 10.84 11.56 16.42
C THR A 30 10.47 13.04 16.61
N PHE A 31 9.25 13.34 17.08
CA PHE A 31 8.79 14.71 17.30
C PHE A 31 7.66 14.79 18.33
N SER A 32 7.45 15.97 18.90
CA SER A 32 6.28 16.30 19.71
C SER A 32 5.47 17.37 18.99
N ARG A 33 4.15 17.21 18.94
CA ARG A 33 3.23 18.12 18.23
C ARG A 33 2.40 18.92 19.21
N LEU A 34 2.22 20.21 18.93
CA LEU A 34 1.24 21.08 19.56
C LEU A 34 0.23 21.58 18.52
N VAL A 35 -1.05 21.59 18.88
CA VAL A 35 -2.13 22.15 18.05
C VAL A 35 -2.82 23.24 18.84
N ILE A 36 -2.78 24.47 18.33
CA ILE A 36 -3.44 25.65 18.89
C ILE A 36 -4.77 25.85 18.15
N TYR A 37 -5.88 25.68 18.87
CA TYR A 37 -7.22 25.89 18.33
C TYR A 37 -7.61 27.37 18.39
N SER A 38 -6.99 28.21 17.56
CA SER A 38 -7.24 29.66 17.47
C SER A 38 -8.33 30.06 16.47
N GLY A 39 -8.84 29.11 15.68
CA GLY A 39 -9.86 29.35 14.65
C GLY A 39 -9.28 29.75 13.28
N ALA A 40 -10.17 30.04 12.32
CA ALA A 40 -9.78 30.37 10.95
C ALA A 40 -9.20 31.79 10.82
N ASN A 41 -8.22 31.96 9.93
CA ASN A 41 -7.59 33.24 9.57
C ASN A 41 -6.84 33.96 10.72
N THR A 42 -6.26 33.23 11.67
CA THR A 42 -5.38 33.83 12.68
C THR A 42 -4.03 34.19 12.03
N SER A 43 -3.72 35.48 11.95
CA SER A 43 -2.37 35.95 11.61
C SER A 43 -1.43 35.67 12.79
N TRP A 44 -0.19 35.28 12.50
CA TRP A 44 0.77 34.89 13.53
C TRP A 44 2.20 35.26 13.14
N SER A 45 3.06 35.38 14.15
CA SER A 45 4.50 35.55 13.98
C SER A 45 5.26 34.63 14.93
N GLU A 46 6.49 34.29 14.58
CA GLU A 46 7.38 33.49 15.41
C GLU A 46 8.70 34.19 15.67
N SER A 47 9.28 33.93 16.84
CA SER A 47 10.66 34.30 17.15
C SER A 47 11.34 33.22 17.97
N ARG A 48 12.66 33.11 17.82
CA ARG A 48 13.49 32.18 18.57
C ARG A 48 14.67 32.90 19.19
N ASP A 49 14.90 32.67 20.47
CA ASP A 49 16.06 33.12 21.23
C ASP A 49 16.66 31.93 21.98
N GLY A 50 17.74 31.37 21.43
CA GLY A 50 18.37 30.14 21.93
C GLY A 50 17.39 28.96 21.97
N THR A 51 17.15 28.43 23.17
CA THR A 51 16.21 27.33 23.43
C THR A 51 14.77 27.80 23.66
N THR A 52 14.52 29.11 23.62
CA THR A 52 13.17 29.67 23.82
C THR A 52 12.55 29.99 22.46
N PHE A 53 11.44 29.35 22.18
CA PHE A 53 10.62 29.54 20.99
C PHE A 53 9.33 30.27 21.37
N ARG A 54 8.90 31.23 20.55
CA ARG A 54 7.82 32.15 20.91
C ARG A 54 6.90 32.33 19.72
N VAL A 55 5.61 32.06 19.92
CA VAL A 55 4.57 32.16 18.90
C VAL A 55 3.57 33.21 19.34
N THR A 56 3.41 34.25 18.52
CA THR A 56 2.49 35.36 18.81
C THR A 56 1.34 35.33 17.82
N LEU A 57 0.12 35.19 18.34
CA LEU A 57 -1.12 35.33 17.57
C LEU A 57 -1.47 36.82 17.48
N GLU A 58 -1.49 37.37 16.28
CA GLU A 58 -1.82 38.78 16.06
C GLU A 58 -3.31 39.04 16.36
N ASP A 59 -3.62 40.17 16.99
CA ASP A 59 -4.97 40.58 17.39
C ASP A 59 -5.72 39.58 18.30
N PHE A 60 -5.00 38.63 18.94
CA PHE A 60 -5.57 37.65 19.84
C PHE A 60 -5.26 37.98 21.31
N SER A 61 -6.31 38.21 22.11
CA SER A 61 -6.17 38.57 23.53
C SER A 61 -6.97 37.67 24.48
N GLU A 62 -7.42 36.50 24.00
CA GLU A 62 -8.30 35.59 24.76
C GLU A 62 -7.52 34.60 25.64
N GLY A 63 -6.19 34.56 25.54
CA GLY A 63 -5.30 33.68 26.31
C GLY A 63 -5.27 32.24 25.80
N PHE A 64 -4.53 31.36 26.48
CA PHE A 64 -4.31 29.97 26.08
C PHE A 64 -4.65 29.02 27.23
N ASP A 65 -5.25 27.89 26.91
CA ASP A 65 -5.45 26.77 27.83
C ASP A 65 -4.36 25.74 27.60
N LEU A 66 -3.52 25.54 28.62
CA LEU A 66 -2.33 24.68 28.59
C LEU A 66 -2.46 23.46 29.50
N ASP A 67 -3.62 23.25 30.14
CA ASP A 67 -3.78 22.30 31.24
C ASP A 67 -3.46 20.85 30.82
N GLU A 68 -3.85 20.46 29.60
CA GLU A 68 -3.68 19.09 29.07
C GLU A 68 -2.33 18.87 28.36
N VAL A 69 -1.50 19.92 28.16
CA VAL A 69 -0.32 19.83 27.28
C VAL A 69 0.69 18.78 27.76
N PHE A 70 0.97 18.70 29.06
CA PHE A 70 1.93 17.72 29.58
C PHE A 70 1.30 16.41 30.06
N GLU A 71 0.00 16.20 29.82
CA GLU A 71 -0.63 14.90 30.07
C GLU A 71 -0.25 13.86 29.00
N LEU A 72 -0.07 14.31 27.77
CA LEU A 72 0.13 13.44 26.59
C LEU A 72 1.57 13.44 26.04
N ILE A 73 2.45 14.32 26.52
CA ILE A 73 3.85 14.38 26.08
C ILE A 73 4.84 14.42 27.27
N PRO A 74 6.01 13.77 27.15
CA PRO A 74 7.10 13.92 28.10
C PRO A 74 7.78 15.28 27.98
N ARG A 75 8.48 15.71 29.05
CA ARG A 75 9.23 16.97 29.08
C ARG A 75 10.63 16.88 28.45
N THR A 76 10.80 15.99 27.47
CA THR A 76 12.09 15.74 26.79
C THR A 76 12.36 16.77 25.69
N ARG A 77 11.38 16.98 24.80
CA ARG A 77 11.49 17.98 23.71
C ARG A 77 11.00 19.36 24.14
N ILE A 78 9.89 19.39 24.88
CA ILE A 78 9.31 20.62 25.43
C ILE A 78 9.53 20.60 26.94
N ALA A 79 10.47 21.39 27.42
CA ALA A 79 10.80 21.46 28.85
C ALA A 79 9.74 22.24 29.64
N GLU A 80 9.26 23.35 29.08
CA GLU A 80 8.24 24.22 29.68
C GLU A 80 7.42 24.92 28.60
N ILE A 81 6.17 25.22 28.91
CA ILE A 81 5.29 26.03 28.08
C ILE A 81 4.54 27.02 28.97
N ASP A 82 4.60 28.29 28.60
CA ASP A 82 3.97 29.41 29.30
C ASP A 82 3.19 30.24 28.28
N ALA A 83 2.20 31.01 28.74
CA ALA A 83 1.41 31.89 27.90
C ALA A 83 1.23 33.27 28.52
N THR A 84 1.08 34.27 27.66
CA THR A 84 0.61 35.63 27.98
C THR A 84 -0.54 36.02 27.04
N ASP A 85 -1.03 37.26 27.09
CA ASP A 85 -2.16 37.76 26.31
C ASP A 85 -1.85 37.85 24.79
N GLY A 86 -1.84 36.70 24.11
CA GLY A 86 -1.60 36.55 22.67
C GLY A 86 -0.29 35.86 22.30
N GLU A 87 0.56 35.54 23.27
CA GLU A 87 1.86 34.93 23.02
C GLU A 87 2.08 33.65 23.82
N LEU A 88 2.50 32.60 23.12
CA LEU A 88 2.88 31.29 23.66
C LEU A 88 4.40 31.17 23.68
N VAL A 89 4.97 30.88 24.85
CA VAL A 89 6.41 30.79 25.11
C VAL A 89 6.75 29.34 25.41
N ILE A 90 7.55 28.73 24.54
CA ILE A 90 7.90 27.32 24.60
C ILE A 90 9.40 27.21 24.86
N ARG A 91 9.80 26.56 25.95
CA ARG A 91 11.21 26.25 26.22
C ARG A 91 11.53 24.84 25.76
N LEU A 92 12.46 24.71 24.83
CA LEU A 92 12.92 23.43 24.32
C LEU A 92 13.88 22.75 25.30
N GLY A 93 13.75 21.43 25.44
CA GLY A 93 14.61 20.57 26.26
C GLY A 93 15.80 19.94 25.50
N CYS A 94 15.92 20.24 24.20
CA CYS A 94 16.87 19.67 23.25
C CYS A 94 17.27 20.68 22.18
N ASP A 95 18.30 20.38 21.39
CA ASP A 95 18.69 21.11 20.17
C ASP A 95 17.76 20.79 18.98
N CYS A 96 16.47 20.72 19.26
CA CYS A 96 15.42 20.33 18.34
C CYS A 96 15.03 21.46 17.37
N THR A 97 14.63 21.08 16.16
CA THR A 97 14.09 21.99 15.13
C THR A 97 12.58 22.16 15.26
N THR A 98 12.07 23.33 14.90
CA THR A 98 10.65 23.69 15.02
C THR A 98 10.05 23.98 13.65
N SER A 99 8.86 23.46 13.36
CA SER A 99 8.09 23.74 12.15
C SER A 99 6.68 24.19 12.54
N ILE A 100 6.20 25.30 11.98
CA ILE A 100 4.82 25.80 12.18
C ILE A 100 4.07 25.77 10.84
N GLU A 101 2.85 25.22 10.86
CA GLU A 101 1.96 25.21 9.71
C GLU A 101 0.53 25.64 10.12
N PRO A 102 -0.12 26.54 9.36
CA PRO A 102 -1.53 26.86 9.58
C PRO A 102 -2.44 25.73 9.07
N ILE A 103 -3.45 25.37 9.87
CA ILE A 103 -4.49 24.41 9.47
C ILE A 103 -5.80 25.16 9.26
N GLU A 104 -6.36 25.06 8.06
CA GLU A 104 -7.62 25.70 7.69
C GLU A 104 -8.75 25.31 8.66
N ARG A 105 -9.42 26.30 9.25
CA ARG A 105 -10.51 26.18 10.25
C ARG A 105 -10.14 25.66 11.65
N VAL A 106 -8.90 25.26 11.89
CA VAL A 106 -8.45 24.77 13.21
C VAL A 106 -7.59 25.82 13.92
N GLY A 107 -6.53 26.30 13.27
CA GLY A 107 -5.58 27.25 13.87
C GLY A 107 -4.14 26.94 13.45
N LEU A 108 -3.24 26.69 14.40
CA LEU A 108 -1.82 26.43 14.14
C LEU A 108 -1.37 25.05 14.64
N LEU A 109 -0.54 24.40 13.85
CA LEU A 109 0.17 23.18 14.20
C LEU A 109 1.67 23.49 14.33
N ILE A 110 2.27 23.05 15.43
CA ILE A 110 3.69 23.27 15.75
C ILE A 110 4.33 21.92 16.03
N ASP A 111 5.32 21.53 15.24
CA ASP A 111 6.10 20.32 15.42
C ASP A 111 7.51 20.65 15.96
N ILE A 112 7.89 19.98 17.05
CA ILE A 112 9.22 20.03 17.65
C ILE A 112 9.92 18.70 17.34
N GLN A 113 10.84 18.71 16.39
CA GLN A 113 11.50 17.53 15.83
C GLN A 113 12.88 17.30 16.43
N ASP A 114 13.24 16.04 16.65
CA ASP A 114 14.59 15.66 17.06
C ASP A 114 15.65 16.18 16.09
N PRO A 115 16.86 16.52 16.57
CA PRO A 115 17.96 16.88 15.69
C PRO A 115 18.23 15.71 14.72
N PRO A 116 18.54 15.98 13.44
CA PRO A 116 18.91 14.94 12.50
C PRO A 116 20.10 14.15 13.08
N PRO A 117 20.11 12.80 12.96
CA PRO A 117 21.19 11.99 13.50
C PRO A 117 22.52 12.48 12.93
N GLU A 118 23.47 12.80 13.80
CA GLU A 118 24.81 13.18 13.36
C GLU A 118 25.37 12.07 12.46
N PRO A 119 25.91 12.40 11.28
CA PRO A 119 26.55 11.39 10.46
C PRO A 119 27.78 10.86 11.22
N GLU A 120 27.69 9.62 11.69
CA GLU A 120 28.84 8.88 12.20
C GLU A 120 29.82 8.64 11.04
N PHE A 121 30.70 9.62 10.80
CA PHE A 121 31.89 9.40 10.02
C PHE A 121 32.86 8.60 10.90
N PRO A 122 33.27 7.38 10.51
CA PRO A 122 34.37 6.73 11.19
C PRO A 122 35.60 7.63 11.04
N LEU A 123 36.10 8.14 12.16
CA LEU A 123 37.43 8.74 12.27
C LEU A 123 38.46 7.71 11.84
N GLN A 124 38.78 7.69 10.54
CA GLN A 124 39.96 7.00 10.05
C GLN A 124 41.18 7.78 10.47
N ALA A 125 41.88 7.18 11.44
CA ALA A 125 43.17 7.60 11.93
C ALA A 125 44.14 7.87 10.76
N ALA A 126 44.85 8.98 10.88
CA ALA A 126 45.97 9.36 10.06
C ALA A 126 47.03 8.26 10.00
N GLN A 127 47.53 8.00 8.78
CA GLN A 127 48.82 7.43 8.33
C GLN A 127 48.53 6.80 6.96
N ASP A 128 49.16 7.11 5.84
CA ASP A 128 50.54 7.52 5.62
C ASP A 128 50.64 8.18 4.24
N GLU A 129 51.53 9.16 4.11
CA GLU A 129 51.88 9.82 2.87
C GLU A 129 52.54 8.85 1.88
N ARG A 130 52.02 8.73 0.66
CA ARG A 130 52.84 8.54 -0.55
C ARG A 130 52.09 8.94 -1.81
N SER A 131 52.76 9.79 -2.59
CA SER A 131 52.35 10.33 -3.88
C SER A 131 52.04 9.24 -4.93
N PRO A 132 51.22 9.57 -5.95
CA PRO A 132 50.71 8.63 -6.93
C PRO A 132 51.68 8.43 -8.10
N ASP A 133 51.74 7.21 -8.63
CA ASP A 133 52.17 6.93 -10.00
C ASP A 133 51.25 5.83 -10.58
N PRO A 134 51.10 5.71 -11.91
CA PRO A 134 49.81 5.75 -12.57
C PRO A 134 49.21 4.37 -12.81
N MET A 135 47.88 4.29 -12.75
CA MET A 135 47.09 3.13 -13.15
C MET A 135 47.45 2.62 -14.55
N PRO A 136 47.55 1.30 -14.75
CA PRO A 136 46.95 0.64 -15.87
C PRO A 136 45.49 0.29 -15.53
N ARG A 137 44.57 0.72 -16.39
CA ARG A 137 43.16 0.36 -16.37
C ARG A 137 43.00 -1.13 -16.62
N THR A 138 42.37 -1.84 -15.70
CA THR A 138 41.60 -3.05 -15.99
C THR A 138 40.22 -2.89 -15.35
N LEU A 139 39.22 -2.76 -16.22
CA LEU A 139 37.80 -2.90 -15.89
C LEU A 139 37.55 -4.35 -15.46
N GLU A 140 37.17 -4.57 -14.21
CA GLU A 140 36.41 -5.76 -13.83
C GLU A 140 35.11 -5.31 -13.13
N THR A 141 34.02 -5.75 -13.73
CA THR A 141 32.63 -5.72 -13.31
C THR A 141 32.43 -6.18 -11.87
N GLY A 142 31.97 -5.28 -11.00
CA GLY A 142 31.54 -5.60 -9.64
C GLY A 142 30.07 -6.01 -9.59
N THR A 143 29.82 -7.31 -9.43
CA THR A 143 28.64 -7.81 -8.71
C THR A 143 29.16 -8.78 -7.64
N GLY A 144 28.85 -8.53 -6.37
CA GLY A 144 29.35 -9.36 -5.29
C GLY A 144 28.99 -8.86 -3.91
N THR A 145 27.75 -9.09 -3.51
CA THR A 145 27.31 -9.14 -2.11
C THR A 145 28.26 -10.04 -1.31
N LEU A 146 28.89 -9.50 -0.26
CA LEU A 146 29.80 -10.23 0.62
C LEU A 146 29.01 -11.22 1.49
N LEU A 147 29.05 -12.51 1.13
CA LEU A 147 28.64 -13.59 2.02
C LEU A 147 29.77 -13.93 2.99
N ARG A 148 29.42 -14.16 4.27
CA ARG A 148 30.32 -14.67 5.32
C ARG A 148 31.08 -15.93 4.85
N PRO A 149 32.37 -16.09 5.20
CA PRO A 149 33.23 -17.14 4.64
C PRO A 149 32.73 -18.58 4.85
N GLU A 150 32.04 -18.86 5.95
CA GLU A 150 31.58 -20.21 6.32
C GLU A 150 30.40 -20.71 5.46
N ALA A 151 29.57 -19.81 4.93
CA ALA A 151 28.47 -20.17 4.03
C ALA A 151 28.98 -20.60 2.63
N SER A 152 30.21 -20.21 2.25
CA SER A 152 30.75 -20.42 0.91
C SER A 152 31.11 -21.89 0.63
N GLU A 153 31.52 -22.65 1.64
CA GLU A 153 31.93 -24.05 1.45
C GLU A 153 30.72 -24.98 1.31
N TYR A 154 29.68 -24.76 2.11
CA TYR A 154 28.44 -25.53 2.03
C TYR A 154 27.72 -25.31 0.71
N ILE A 155 27.67 -24.07 0.22
CA ILE A 155 27.08 -23.72 -1.08
C ILE A 155 27.90 -24.33 -2.23
N ARG A 156 29.23 -24.32 -2.16
CA ARG A 156 30.08 -24.99 -3.16
C ARG A 156 29.84 -26.50 -3.19
N LYS A 157 29.74 -27.14 -2.03
CA LYS A 157 29.50 -28.59 -1.93
C LYS A 157 28.11 -28.96 -2.46
N PHE A 158 27.08 -28.22 -2.05
CA PHE A 158 25.71 -28.39 -2.54
C PHE A 158 25.61 -28.22 -4.06
N ARG A 159 26.27 -27.19 -4.62
CA ARG A 159 26.32 -26.97 -6.08
C ARG A 159 26.97 -28.14 -6.83
N SER A 160 28.04 -28.71 -6.27
CA SER A 160 28.71 -29.87 -6.88
C SER A 160 27.86 -31.14 -6.82
N ASP A 161 27.14 -31.36 -5.71
CA ASP A 161 26.28 -32.51 -5.53
C ASP A 161 25.03 -32.42 -6.42
N LEU A 162 24.45 -31.23 -6.58
CA LEU A 162 23.34 -30.98 -7.48
C LEU A 162 23.75 -31.15 -8.95
N ALA A 163 24.91 -30.60 -9.36
CA ALA A 163 25.40 -30.76 -10.73
C ALA A 163 25.62 -32.24 -11.09
N ARG A 164 26.13 -33.03 -10.14
CA ARG A 164 26.30 -34.48 -10.29
C ARG A 164 24.96 -35.21 -10.38
N SER A 165 24.00 -34.90 -9.50
CA SER A 165 22.69 -35.57 -9.50
C SER A 165 21.88 -35.28 -10.77
N VAL A 166 21.94 -34.04 -11.28
CA VAL A 166 21.31 -33.66 -12.56
C VAL A 166 21.97 -34.36 -13.74
N THR A 167 23.31 -34.48 -13.74
CA THR A 167 24.05 -35.18 -14.80
C THR A 167 23.75 -36.69 -14.79
N GLU A 168 23.64 -37.31 -13.62
CA GLU A 168 23.24 -38.71 -13.49
C GLU A 168 21.79 -38.94 -13.93
N ALA A 169 20.87 -38.04 -13.58
CA ALA A 169 19.47 -38.11 -13.99
C ALA A 169 19.30 -37.92 -15.51
N ALA A 170 20.06 -37.01 -16.14
CA ALA A 170 20.08 -36.83 -17.59
C ALA A 170 20.64 -38.07 -18.31
N ASN A 171 21.74 -38.66 -17.82
CA ASN A 171 22.31 -39.88 -18.39
C ASN A 171 21.40 -41.12 -18.24
N ARG A 172 20.50 -41.10 -17.26
CA ARG A 172 19.47 -42.13 -17.06
C ARG A 172 18.17 -41.84 -17.80
N GLN A 173 18.12 -40.79 -18.63
CA GLN A 173 16.92 -40.34 -19.35
C GLN A 173 15.72 -40.03 -18.43
N LEU A 174 15.99 -39.63 -17.18
CA LEU A 174 14.95 -39.19 -16.24
C LEU A 174 14.64 -37.69 -16.38
N LEU A 175 15.43 -36.96 -17.16
CA LEU A 175 15.26 -35.55 -17.51
C LEU A 175 15.35 -35.39 -19.03
N ASP A 176 14.42 -34.65 -19.62
CA ASP A 176 14.43 -34.30 -21.05
C ASP A 176 14.90 -32.83 -21.18
N PRO A 177 16.11 -32.56 -21.69
CA PRO A 177 16.62 -31.20 -21.76
C PRO A 177 15.88 -30.41 -22.84
N VAL A 178 15.06 -29.44 -22.42
CA VAL A 178 14.52 -28.41 -23.33
C VAL A 178 15.67 -27.45 -23.65
N VAL A 179 16.34 -27.68 -24.79
CA VAL A 179 17.30 -26.73 -25.33
C VAL A 179 16.51 -25.59 -25.98
N SER A 180 16.26 -24.52 -25.22
CA SER A 180 15.92 -23.23 -25.84
C SER A 180 17.14 -22.77 -26.64
N PRO A 181 17.00 -22.43 -27.94
CA PRO A 181 18.10 -21.83 -28.67
C PRO A 181 18.38 -20.44 -28.08
N MET A 182 19.37 -20.37 -27.17
CA MET A 182 20.02 -19.11 -26.86
C MET A 182 20.65 -18.62 -28.16
N SER A 183 20.16 -17.49 -28.65
CA SER A 183 20.83 -16.69 -29.68
C SER A 183 22.26 -16.42 -29.21
N ALA A 184 23.20 -17.16 -29.77
CA ALA A 184 24.59 -16.79 -29.69
C ALA A 184 24.79 -15.63 -30.67
N ASN A 185 24.89 -14.41 -30.13
CA ASN A 185 25.50 -13.30 -30.86
C ASN A 185 27.00 -13.62 -31.05
N SER A 186 27.32 -14.48 -32.02
CA SER A 186 28.65 -14.51 -32.58
C SER A 186 28.73 -13.34 -33.56
N SER A 187 29.48 -12.30 -33.18
CA SER A 187 29.97 -11.31 -34.12
C SER A 187 30.68 -12.06 -35.26
N GLU A 188 30.10 -12.02 -36.45
CA GLU A 188 30.74 -12.52 -37.66
C GLU A 188 32.00 -11.70 -37.93
N LEU A 189 33.16 -12.30 -37.67
CA LEU A 189 34.35 -11.95 -38.44
C LEU A 189 34.10 -12.43 -39.87
N GLY A 190 33.97 -11.48 -40.79
CA GLY A 190 33.84 -11.76 -42.22
C GLY A 190 35.00 -12.61 -42.72
N LEU A 191 34.69 -13.85 -43.11
CA LEU A 191 35.49 -14.62 -44.05
C LEU A 191 34.61 -14.93 -45.26
N GLU A 192 34.86 -14.24 -46.37
CA GLU A 192 34.32 -14.60 -47.67
C GLU A 192 34.81 -16.00 -48.06
N VAL A 193 33.89 -16.93 -48.29
CA VAL A 193 34.19 -18.20 -48.95
C VAL A 193 33.31 -18.33 -50.18
N PHE A 194 33.97 -18.31 -51.34
CA PHE A 194 33.40 -18.52 -52.66
C PHE A 194 32.70 -19.89 -52.78
N GLY A 195 31.68 -19.90 -53.64
CA GLY A 195 30.73 -20.99 -53.79
C GLY A 195 31.32 -22.36 -54.15
N SER A 196 30.65 -23.38 -53.64
CA SER A 196 30.46 -24.64 -54.35
C SER A 196 29.04 -25.10 -54.08
N ASP A 197 28.29 -25.42 -55.14
CA ASP A 197 27.01 -26.09 -55.08
C ASP A 197 27.06 -27.27 -54.11
N ARG A 198 26.31 -27.17 -53.01
CA ARG A 198 26.00 -28.31 -52.16
C ARG A 198 24.50 -28.42 -52.05
N ILE A 199 24.01 -29.58 -52.46
CA ILE A 199 22.61 -30.02 -52.36
C ILE A 199 22.09 -29.68 -50.95
N ARG A 200 21.12 -28.76 -50.88
CA ARG A 200 20.37 -28.49 -49.65
C ARG A 200 19.32 -29.60 -49.48
N ALA A 201 19.47 -30.42 -48.45
CA ALA A 201 18.39 -31.25 -47.96
C ALA A 201 17.50 -30.37 -47.09
N SER A 202 16.38 -29.89 -47.65
CA SER A 202 15.35 -29.17 -46.88
C SER A 202 14.44 -30.18 -46.19
N SER A 203 14.18 -30.02 -44.89
CA SER A 203 13.18 -30.82 -44.18
C SER A 203 11.77 -30.48 -44.67
N ALA A 204 10.79 -31.36 -44.44
CA ALA A 204 9.38 -31.08 -44.77
C ALA A 204 8.85 -29.82 -44.06
N ILE A 205 9.48 -29.43 -42.95
CA ILE A 205 9.15 -28.25 -42.15
C ILE A 205 9.66 -26.96 -42.81
N GLU A 206 10.87 -26.96 -43.38
CA GLU A 206 11.41 -25.79 -44.11
C GLU A 206 10.65 -25.51 -45.40
N ARG A 207 10.14 -26.54 -46.09
CA ARG A 207 9.25 -26.36 -47.25
C ARG A 207 7.88 -25.83 -46.87
N ALA A 208 7.37 -26.17 -45.68
CA ALA A 208 6.14 -25.60 -45.17
C ALA A 208 6.33 -24.13 -44.72
N ALA A 209 7.51 -23.77 -44.19
CA ALA A 209 7.85 -22.40 -43.81
C ALA A 209 8.09 -21.47 -45.02
N GLY A 210 8.51 -22.01 -46.17
CA GLY A 210 8.74 -21.24 -47.40
C GLY A 210 7.50 -20.94 -48.25
N ALA A 211 6.31 -21.40 -47.84
CA ALA A 211 5.07 -21.28 -48.61
C ALA A 211 4.13 -20.22 -48.03
N ASN A 212 4.61 -18.98 -47.85
CA ASN A 212 3.72 -17.83 -47.77
C ASN A 212 4.43 -16.56 -48.27
N PRO A 213 4.27 -16.16 -49.55
CA PRO A 213 4.94 -14.98 -50.09
C PRO A 213 4.25 -13.65 -49.76
N ASN A 214 3.23 -13.64 -48.90
CA ASN A 214 2.63 -12.41 -48.37
C ASN A 214 3.03 -12.22 -46.91
N VAL A 215 4.33 -12.01 -46.66
CA VAL A 215 4.73 -11.22 -45.50
C VAL A 215 4.58 -9.77 -45.95
N GLU A 216 3.44 -9.15 -45.65
CA GLU A 216 3.38 -7.69 -45.54
C GLU A 216 4.57 -7.30 -44.68
N LYS A 217 5.43 -6.39 -45.19
CA LYS A 217 6.55 -5.85 -44.42
C LYS A 217 5.97 -5.28 -43.14
N GLU A 218 6.09 -6.03 -42.06
CA GLU A 218 5.72 -5.58 -40.73
C GLU A 218 6.73 -4.49 -40.38
N GLN A 219 6.32 -3.22 -40.52
CA GLN A 219 7.09 -2.09 -40.03
C GLN A 219 7.38 -2.37 -38.56
N ILE A 220 8.66 -2.48 -38.23
CA ILE A 220 9.14 -2.51 -36.86
C ILE A 220 8.85 -1.13 -36.30
N GLY A 221 7.69 -0.96 -35.66
CA GLY A 221 7.37 0.27 -34.96
C GLY A 221 8.37 0.45 -33.81
N ILE A 222 8.94 1.65 -33.71
CA ILE A 222 9.90 2.01 -32.68
C ILE A 222 9.11 2.65 -31.54
N CYS A 223 9.33 2.19 -30.31
CA CYS A 223 8.79 2.87 -29.14
C CYS A 223 9.71 4.05 -28.80
N PRO A 224 9.20 5.29 -28.75
CA PRO A 224 10.01 6.43 -28.37
C PRO A 224 10.52 6.27 -26.93
N ASP A 225 11.72 6.83 -26.69
CA ASP A 225 12.36 6.90 -25.39
C ASP A 225 11.41 7.54 -24.37
N GLU A 226 11.36 7.02 -23.14
CA GLU A 226 10.45 7.49 -22.09
C GLU A 226 10.60 9.01 -21.83
N ASN A 227 11.81 9.55 -21.97
CA ASN A 227 12.08 10.98 -21.79
C ASN A 227 11.42 11.87 -22.88
N LEU A 228 11.14 11.31 -24.06
CA LEU A 228 10.45 12.02 -25.12
C LEU A 228 8.93 12.07 -24.89
N VAL A 229 8.41 11.27 -23.95
CA VAL A 229 6.97 10.98 -23.81
C VAL A 229 6.39 11.44 -22.47
N ALA A 230 7.24 11.92 -21.55
CA ALA A 230 6.87 12.45 -20.24
C ALA A 230 6.17 13.82 -20.35
N ILE A 231 4.93 13.84 -20.85
CA ILE A 231 4.14 15.07 -21.02
C ILE A 231 3.86 15.77 -19.68
N GLU A 232 3.87 15.02 -18.58
CA GLU A 232 3.78 15.54 -17.21
C GLU A 232 4.86 16.57 -16.89
N GLU A 233 6.07 16.41 -17.42
CA GLU A 233 7.22 17.29 -17.14
C GLU A 233 7.19 18.57 -17.99
N TRP A 234 6.28 18.65 -18.97
CA TRP A 234 6.20 19.78 -19.89
C TRP A 234 5.39 20.95 -19.33
N THR A 235 4.86 20.80 -18.11
CA THR A 235 4.14 21.82 -17.37
C THR A 235 4.56 21.77 -15.90
N ASN A 236 4.60 22.93 -15.25
CA ASN A 236 4.92 23.04 -13.83
C ASN A 236 3.68 23.29 -12.94
N GLY A 237 2.47 23.08 -13.49
CA GLY A 237 1.21 23.29 -12.78
C GLY A 237 0.76 24.75 -12.64
N SER A 238 1.62 25.73 -12.97
CA SER A 238 1.23 27.15 -12.99
C SER A 238 0.40 27.50 -14.23
N SER A 239 -0.19 28.69 -14.26
CA SER A 239 -1.04 29.11 -15.39
C SER A 239 -0.26 29.17 -16.71
N PHE A 240 -0.92 28.85 -17.83
CA PHE A 240 -0.34 28.93 -19.18
C PHE A 240 0.37 30.27 -19.43
N SER A 241 -0.27 31.38 -19.05
CA SER A 241 0.28 32.74 -19.22
C SER A 241 1.60 32.96 -18.49
N GLN A 242 1.79 32.32 -17.34
CA GLN A 242 3.04 32.41 -16.58
C GLN A 242 4.16 31.62 -17.27
N GLN A 243 3.89 30.35 -17.60
CA GLN A 243 4.87 29.45 -18.23
C GLN A 243 5.32 29.97 -19.60
N ILE A 244 4.38 30.44 -20.44
CA ILE A 244 4.74 31.00 -21.75
C ILE A 244 5.57 32.29 -21.61
N SER A 245 5.33 33.08 -20.57
CA SER A 245 6.11 34.30 -20.31
C SER A 245 7.53 33.97 -19.86
N GLU A 246 7.72 32.91 -19.09
CA GLU A 246 9.05 32.41 -18.67
C GLU A 246 9.89 31.96 -19.86
N ILE A 247 9.32 31.13 -20.74
CA ILE A 247 9.99 30.65 -21.96
C ILE A 247 10.31 31.83 -22.89
N ARG A 248 9.35 32.74 -23.11
CA ARG A 248 9.56 33.90 -23.99
C ARG A 248 10.66 34.86 -23.53
N ARG A 249 10.97 34.93 -22.23
CA ARG A 249 12.10 35.74 -21.72
C ARG A 249 13.46 35.14 -22.08
N GLN A 250 13.53 33.83 -22.27
CA GLN A 250 14.79 33.10 -22.51
C GLN A 250 15.00 32.76 -23.99
N PHE A 251 13.97 33.02 -24.80
CA PHE A 251 13.82 32.62 -26.20
C PHE A 251 14.93 33.09 -27.14
N LEU A 252 15.55 34.22 -26.85
CA LEU A 252 16.65 34.79 -27.64
C LEU A 252 17.98 34.63 -26.90
N ASP A 253 19.05 34.37 -27.65
CA ASP A 253 20.42 34.46 -27.16
C ASP A 253 20.95 35.91 -27.21
N GLU A 254 22.18 36.15 -26.72
CA GLU A 254 22.78 37.49 -26.71
C GLU A 254 22.89 38.13 -28.13
N PRO A 255 23.21 37.37 -29.19
CA PRO A 255 23.14 37.86 -30.58
C PRO A 255 21.73 38.14 -31.12
N GLY A 256 20.67 37.59 -30.51
CA GLY A 256 19.28 37.74 -30.95
C GLY A 256 18.78 36.61 -31.86
N PHE A 257 19.45 35.48 -31.91
CA PHE A 257 18.96 34.24 -32.51
C PHE A 257 18.05 33.48 -31.55
N VAL A 258 17.12 32.72 -32.12
CA VAL A 258 16.23 31.85 -31.35
C VAL A 258 17.01 30.65 -30.85
N LYS A 259 16.87 30.32 -29.57
CA LYS A 259 17.41 29.09 -29.01
C LYS A 259 16.49 27.92 -29.35
N GLU A 260 17.05 26.90 -29.99
CA GLU A 260 16.31 25.69 -30.39
C GLU A 260 15.65 25.00 -29.19
N ASP A 261 16.36 24.90 -28.06
CA ASP A 261 15.84 24.31 -26.82
C ASP A 261 14.59 25.04 -26.29
N GLU A 262 14.58 26.38 -26.36
CA GLU A 262 13.45 27.20 -25.91
C GLU A 262 12.26 27.11 -26.88
N ALA A 263 12.53 26.99 -28.18
CA ALA A 263 11.50 26.73 -29.19
C ALA A 263 10.89 25.32 -29.02
N MET A 264 11.71 24.34 -28.63
CA MET A 264 11.23 23.00 -28.28
C MET A 264 10.43 23.00 -26.97
N ALA A 265 10.88 23.74 -25.94
CA ALA A 265 10.14 23.91 -24.69
C ALA A 265 8.77 24.58 -24.95
N LEU A 266 8.72 25.58 -25.83
CA LEU A 266 7.47 26.22 -26.25
C LEU A 266 6.55 25.23 -26.97
N THR A 267 7.10 24.39 -27.84
CA THR A 267 6.36 23.32 -28.54
C THR A 267 5.73 22.33 -27.56
N ARG A 268 6.51 21.87 -26.57
CA ARG A 268 6.05 20.97 -25.51
C ARG A 268 4.96 21.59 -24.64
N LEU A 269 5.12 22.85 -24.25
CA LEU A 269 4.10 23.59 -23.49
C LEU A 269 2.79 23.66 -24.26
N TYR A 270 2.84 23.99 -25.56
CA TYR A 270 1.64 24.01 -26.39
C TYR A 270 0.94 22.64 -26.44
N LEU A 271 1.69 21.54 -26.59
CA LEU A 271 1.11 20.19 -26.56
C LEU A 271 0.49 19.83 -25.21
N ALA A 272 1.14 20.18 -24.08
CA ALA A 272 0.62 19.94 -22.74
C ALA A 272 -0.71 20.67 -22.47
N PHE A 273 -0.91 21.82 -23.08
CA PHE A 273 -2.18 22.57 -23.05
C PHE A 273 -3.13 22.25 -24.22
N ALA A 274 -2.84 21.19 -24.98
CA ALA A 274 -3.59 20.76 -26.15
C ALA A 274 -3.75 21.81 -27.28
N MET A 275 -2.78 22.72 -27.39
CA MET A 275 -2.65 23.72 -28.46
C MET A 275 -1.80 23.15 -29.61
N THR A 276 -2.33 22.11 -30.25
CA THR A 276 -1.64 21.28 -31.25
C THR A 276 -1.27 22.03 -32.53
N ALA A 277 -2.10 22.97 -32.99
CA ALA A 277 -1.83 23.77 -34.17
C ALA A 277 -0.66 24.73 -33.95
N GLU A 278 -0.60 25.34 -32.76
CA GLU A 278 0.46 26.23 -32.32
C GLU A 278 1.78 25.47 -32.14
N ALA A 279 1.72 24.25 -31.59
CA ALA A 279 2.88 23.37 -31.49
C ALA A 279 3.47 23.06 -32.88
N ARG A 280 2.64 22.61 -33.84
CA ARG A 280 3.10 22.34 -35.23
C ARG A 280 3.65 23.59 -35.90
N GLN A 281 2.97 24.73 -35.74
CA GLN A 281 3.43 25.99 -36.32
C GLN A 281 4.78 26.40 -35.74
N THR A 282 5.03 26.15 -34.45
CA THR A 282 6.32 26.43 -33.80
C THR A 282 7.43 25.58 -34.41
N VAL A 283 7.22 24.28 -34.56
CA VAL A 283 8.18 23.36 -35.22
C VAL A 283 8.54 23.85 -36.62
N VAL A 284 7.54 24.23 -37.44
CA VAL A 284 7.77 24.71 -38.81
C VAL A 284 8.44 26.08 -38.84
N THR A 285 8.02 27.01 -37.97
CA THR A 285 8.51 28.41 -37.99
C THR A 285 9.97 28.51 -37.59
N PHE A 286 10.42 27.65 -36.67
CA PHE A 286 11.79 27.64 -36.17
C PHE A 286 12.64 26.51 -36.76
N GLU A 287 12.12 25.80 -37.76
CA GLU A 287 12.82 24.71 -38.47
C GLU A 287 13.43 23.69 -37.49
N LEU A 288 12.65 23.30 -36.46
CA LEU A 288 13.13 22.36 -35.44
C LEU A 288 13.34 20.98 -36.05
N GLU A 289 14.52 20.39 -35.83
CA GLU A 289 14.89 19.08 -36.35
C GLU A 289 15.06 18.03 -35.23
N GLY A 290 15.26 16.78 -35.62
CA GLY A 290 15.51 15.67 -34.69
C GLY A 290 14.26 14.97 -34.16
N ASP A 291 14.51 13.97 -33.32
CA ASP A 291 13.47 13.02 -32.87
C ASP A 291 12.37 13.69 -32.04
N GLY A 292 12.72 14.72 -31.26
CA GLY A 292 11.78 15.49 -30.45
C GLY A 292 10.77 16.27 -31.29
N ALA A 293 11.22 16.97 -32.33
CA ALA A 293 10.36 17.70 -33.24
C ALA A 293 9.44 16.74 -34.03
N ALA A 294 10.01 15.65 -34.55
CA ALA A 294 9.25 14.62 -35.26
C ALA A 294 8.21 13.93 -34.36
N PHE A 295 8.52 13.71 -33.07
CA PHE A 295 7.57 13.20 -32.09
C PHE A 295 6.46 14.20 -31.78
N ALA A 296 6.81 15.47 -31.52
CA ALA A 296 5.85 16.54 -31.24
C ALA A 296 4.83 16.72 -32.38
N GLU A 297 5.29 16.68 -33.64
CA GLU A 297 4.42 16.72 -34.80
C GLU A 297 3.43 15.54 -34.80
N ARG A 298 3.92 14.31 -34.60
CA ARG A 298 3.08 13.10 -34.58
C ARG A 298 2.04 13.12 -33.46
N ILE A 299 2.46 13.44 -32.23
CA ILE A 299 1.54 13.52 -31.08
C ILE A 299 0.50 14.60 -31.29
N SER A 300 0.85 15.74 -31.90
CA SER A 300 -0.12 16.80 -32.18
C SER A 300 -1.31 16.31 -33.04
N HIS A 301 -1.04 15.45 -34.03
CA HIS A 301 -2.07 14.85 -34.88
C HIS A 301 -2.91 13.82 -34.12
N ILE A 302 -2.28 13.03 -33.25
CA ILE A 302 -2.97 12.07 -32.39
C ILE A 302 -3.88 12.80 -31.41
N ILE A 303 -3.43 13.88 -30.77
CA ILE A 303 -4.24 14.69 -29.83
C ILE A 303 -5.44 15.30 -30.57
N ASP A 304 -5.27 15.83 -31.78
CA ASP A 304 -6.39 16.38 -32.57
C ASP A 304 -7.37 15.32 -33.07
N GLY A 305 -6.95 14.05 -33.12
CA GLY A 305 -7.71 13.01 -33.79
C GLY A 305 -7.78 13.18 -35.29
N SER A 306 -6.85 13.94 -35.87
CA SER A 306 -6.70 14.03 -37.32
C SER A 306 -6.12 12.72 -37.85
N THR A 307 -6.91 11.96 -38.58
CA THR A 307 -6.48 10.76 -39.32
C THR A 307 -5.82 11.17 -40.64
N GLY A 308 -4.77 11.98 -40.55
CA GLY A 308 -3.88 12.15 -41.69
C GLY A 308 -3.21 10.82 -42.02
N ASN A 309 -2.80 10.63 -43.27
CA ASN A 309 -2.07 9.44 -43.72
C ASN A 309 -0.62 9.50 -43.21
N HIS A 310 -0.47 9.52 -41.88
CA HIS A 310 0.81 9.51 -41.19
C HIS A 310 1.13 8.05 -40.87
N GLU A 311 2.25 7.57 -41.40
CA GLU A 311 2.76 6.22 -41.16
C GLU A 311 2.80 5.95 -39.64
N ASN A 312 2.18 4.88 -39.17
CA ASN A 312 2.23 4.53 -37.75
C ASN A 312 3.66 4.06 -37.43
N VAL A 313 4.42 4.93 -36.77
CA VAL A 313 5.80 4.66 -36.36
C VAL A 313 5.88 4.01 -34.98
N PHE A 314 4.77 3.99 -34.22
CA PHE A 314 4.76 3.42 -32.87
C PHE A 314 4.77 1.89 -32.93
N GLY A 315 5.62 1.29 -32.09
CA GLY A 315 5.62 -0.15 -31.85
C GLY A 315 4.27 -0.63 -31.31
N LYS A 316 3.85 -1.82 -31.74
CA LYS A 316 2.63 -2.50 -31.26
C LYS A 316 2.68 -2.84 -29.77
N ASP A 317 3.88 -3.01 -29.23
CA ASP A 317 4.13 -3.49 -27.87
C ASP A 317 4.73 -2.40 -26.95
N CYS A 318 4.50 -1.12 -27.27
CA CYS A 318 5.02 -0.05 -26.42
C CYS A 318 4.40 -0.11 -25.03
N ARG A 319 5.29 -0.05 -24.04
CA ARG A 319 4.96 -0.05 -22.62
C ARG A 319 5.10 1.34 -22.02
N GLY A 320 4.62 1.50 -20.80
CA GLY A 320 4.79 2.74 -20.03
C GLY A 320 4.07 3.93 -20.68
N PRO A 321 4.62 5.16 -20.61
CA PRO A 321 3.97 6.36 -21.16
C PRO A 321 3.66 6.29 -22.67
N SER A 322 4.48 5.54 -23.42
CA SER A 322 4.32 5.32 -24.87
C SER A 322 3.11 4.45 -25.24
N SER A 323 2.58 3.67 -24.28
CA SER A 323 1.42 2.79 -24.50
C SER A 323 0.17 3.53 -24.94
N ILE A 324 -0.06 4.75 -24.41
CA ILE A 324 -1.23 5.59 -24.76
C ILE A 324 -1.16 6.01 -26.21
N TRP A 325 0.00 6.47 -26.65
CA TRP A 325 0.20 6.95 -28.02
C TRP A 325 0.15 5.81 -29.03
N SER A 326 0.73 4.66 -28.69
CA SER A 326 0.57 3.44 -29.48
C SER A 326 -0.92 3.08 -29.63
N ALA A 327 -1.68 3.00 -28.53
CA ALA A 327 -3.11 2.66 -28.56
C ALA A 327 -3.99 3.64 -29.36
N LEU A 328 -3.62 4.93 -29.38
CA LEU A 328 -4.35 5.97 -30.13
C LEU A 328 -3.88 6.11 -31.59
N SER A 329 -2.65 5.67 -31.91
CA SER A 329 -2.07 5.72 -33.26
C SER A 329 -2.57 4.61 -34.18
N GLU A 330 -3.15 3.54 -33.64
CA GLU A 330 -3.61 2.41 -34.45
C GLU A 330 -4.84 2.75 -35.31
N ASP A 331 -4.83 2.32 -36.57
CA ASP A 331 -6.02 2.28 -37.42
C ASP A 331 -7.04 1.28 -36.84
N ASN A 332 -8.33 1.62 -36.96
CA ASN A 332 -9.45 0.99 -36.25
C ASN A 332 -9.56 -0.55 -36.40
N ASP A 333 -8.92 -1.17 -37.40
CA ASP A 333 -8.94 -2.62 -37.62
C ASP A 333 -8.06 -3.41 -36.63
N ARG A 334 -7.18 -2.75 -35.86
CA ARG A 334 -6.27 -3.41 -34.90
C ARG A 334 -6.67 -3.27 -33.43
N ALA A 335 -7.73 -2.50 -33.13
CA ALA A 335 -8.22 -2.23 -31.77
C ALA A 335 -8.51 -3.49 -30.93
N ASN A 336 -8.71 -4.66 -31.56
CA ASN A 336 -8.89 -5.95 -30.86
C ASN A 336 -7.58 -6.61 -30.35
N ARG A 337 -6.41 -5.96 -30.47
CA ARG A 337 -5.12 -6.56 -30.11
C ARG A 337 -4.53 -6.11 -28.76
N LEU A 338 -5.14 -5.13 -28.07
CA LEU A 338 -4.63 -4.69 -26.78
C LEU A 338 -4.62 -5.88 -25.80
N SER A 339 -3.46 -6.20 -25.23
CA SER A 339 -3.35 -7.20 -24.16
C SER A 339 -3.86 -6.64 -22.83
N LEU A 340 -4.18 -7.52 -21.89
CA LEU A 340 -4.60 -7.13 -20.53
C LEU A 340 -3.52 -6.31 -19.80
N GLU A 341 -2.24 -6.65 -19.99
CA GLU A 341 -1.15 -5.92 -19.33
C GLU A 341 -0.99 -4.52 -19.94
N GLN A 342 -1.07 -4.40 -21.28
CA GLN A 342 -1.09 -3.09 -21.93
C GLN A 342 -2.30 -2.24 -21.51
N SER A 343 -3.48 -2.83 -21.33
CA SER A 343 -4.66 -2.08 -20.90
C SER A 343 -4.50 -1.50 -19.50
N LYS A 344 -3.85 -2.22 -18.59
CA LYS A 344 -3.49 -1.72 -17.25
C LYS A 344 -2.46 -0.61 -17.33
N GLU A 345 -1.41 -0.79 -18.13
CA GLU A 345 -0.37 0.23 -18.31
C GLU A 345 -0.93 1.52 -18.90
N ILE A 346 -1.83 1.43 -19.88
CA ILE A 346 -2.54 2.58 -20.46
C ILE A 346 -3.32 3.33 -19.39
N SER A 347 -4.11 2.61 -18.57
CA SER A 347 -4.89 3.22 -17.50
C SER A 347 -4.00 3.90 -16.46
N ARG A 348 -2.83 3.32 -16.14
CA ARG A 348 -1.86 3.91 -15.21
C ARG A 348 -1.18 5.16 -15.79
N ALA A 349 -0.66 5.07 -17.02
CA ALA A 349 0.00 6.18 -17.68
C ALA A 349 -0.95 7.37 -17.89
N PHE A 350 -2.27 7.11 -18.01
CA PHE A 350 -3.26 8.16 -18.24
C PHE A 350 -3.34 9.17 -17.09
N PHE A 351 -3.02 8.76 -15.85
CA PHE A 351 -2.98 9.66 -14.70
C PHE A 351 -1.93 10.76 -14.82
N ASN A 352 -0.85 10.52 -15.55
CA ASN A 352 0.24 11.50 -15.69
C ASN A 352 -0.01 12.47 -16.85
N ILE A 353 -1.00 12.21 -17.71
CA ILE A 353 -1.32 13.11 -18.82
C ILE A 353 -1.93 14.42 -18.29
N PRO A 354 -1.50 15.60 -18.77
CA PRO A 354 -2.13 16.87 -18.39
C PRO A 354 -3.63 16.90 -18.68
N ARG A 355 -4.36 17.62 -17.82
CA ARG A 355 -5.83 17.65 -17.81
C ARG A 355 -6.43 18.04 -19.15
N GLU A 356 -5.86 19.06 -19.79
CA GLU A 356 -6.31 19.59 -21.07
C GLU A 356 -6.27 18.49 -22.15
N VAL A 357 -5.21 17.69 -22.13
CA VAL A 357 -5.01 16.56 -23.05
C VAL A 357 -5.93 15.39 -22.69
N GLN A 358 -6.04 15.03 -21.40
CA GLN A 358 -6.92 13.95 -20.92
C GLN A 358 -8.35 14.12 -21.43
N ARG A 359 -8.88 15.35 -21.41
CA ARG A 359 -10.25 15.65 -21.88
C ARG A 359 -10.46 15.39 -23.36
N ILE A 360 -9.40 15.49 -24.17
CA ILE A 360 -9.46 15.34 -25.63
C ILE A 360 -9.21 13.88 -26.04
N ILE A 361 -8.19 13.25 -25.46
CA ILE A 361 -7.82 11.88 -25.84
C ILE A 361 -8.65 10.82 -25.11
N GLY A 362 -9.16 11.14 -23.91
CA GLY A 362 -9.85 10.22 -23.02
C GLY A 362 -11.05 9.50 -23.63
N PRO A 363 -12.03 10.19 -24.26
CA PRO A 363 -13.17 9.52 -24.91
C PRO A 363 -12.76 8.52 -25.99
N ARG A 364 -11.70 8.82 -26.77
CA ARG A 364 -11.18 7.91 -27.79
C ARG A 364 -10.49 6.71 -27.16
N LEU A 365 -9.72 6.93 -26.10
CA LEU A 365 -9.05 5.88 -25.34
C LEU A 365 -10.05 4.92 -24.69
N ILE A 366 -11.12 5.44 -24.08
CA ILE A 366 -12.22 4.64 -23.51
C ILE A 366 -12.88 3.79 -24.59
N SER A 367 -13.16 4.37 -25.76
CA SER A 367 -13.74 3.64 -26.89
C SER A 367 -12.83 2.49 -27.34
N ARG A 368 -11.51 2.73 -27.41
CA ARG A 368 -10.52 1.70 -27.77
C ARG A 368 -10.43 0.58 -26.75
N LEU A 369 -10.37 0.90 -25.45
CA LEU A 369 -10.32 -0.09 -24.37
C LEU A 369 -11.59 -0.96 -24.35
N ASN A 370 -12.77 -0.36 -24.56
CA ASN A 370 -14.03 -1.11 -24.65
C ASN A 370 -14.10 -2.02 -25.88
N GLN A 371 -13.62 -1.56 -27.03
CA GLN A 371 -13.55 -2.38 -28.24
C GLN A 371 -12.63 -3.61 -28.05
N ALA A 372 -11.53 -3.44 -27.32
CA ALA A 372 -10.63 -4.52 -26.95
C ALA A 372 -11.16 -5.46 -25.85
N GLY A 373 -12.33 -5.17 -25.25
CA GLY A 373 -12.91 -5.96 -24.16
C GLY A 373 -12.38 -5.64 -22.76
N HIS A 374 -11.57 -4.59 -22.60
CA HIS A 374 -10.97 -4.19 -21.33
C HIS A 374 -11.82 -3.15 -20.58
N GLN A 375 -13.02 -3.57 -20.17
CA GLN A 375 -14.02 -2.71 -19.54
C GLN A 375 -13.49 -2.04 -18.26
N THR A 376 -12.79 -2.77 -17.39
CA THR A 376 -12.22 -2.24 -16.14
C THR A 376 -11.25 -1.08 -16.39
N SER A 377 -10.33 -1.24 -17.35
CA SER A 377 -9.39 -0.19 -17.75
C SER A 377 -10.11 1.03 -18.32
N ALA A 378 -11.18 0.82 -19.09
CA ALA A 378 -11.98 1.90 -19.67
C ALA A 378 -12.74 2.70 -18.59
N ASP A 379 -13.31 2.01 -17.60
CA ASP A 379 -14.02 2.65 -16.49
C ASP A 379 -13.07 3.48 -15.61
N ILE A 380 -11.82 3.04 -15.44
CA ILE A 380 -10.76 3.80 -14.75
C ILE A 380 -10.44 5.10 -15.49
N VAL A 381 -10.22 5.03 -16.81
CA VAL A 381 -9.96 6.23 -17.63
C VAL A 381 -11.17 7.18 -17.58
N LYS A 382 -12.39 6.63 -17.65
CA LYS A 382 -13.63 7.40 -17.54
C LYS A 382 -13.77 8.09 -16.19
N GLY A 383 -13.46 7.39 -15.10
CA GLY A 383 -13.47 7.95 -13.74
C GLY A 383 -12.49 9.11 -13.59
N THR A 384 -11.29 8.97 -14.18
CA THR A 384 -10.25 10.01 -14.17
C THR A 384 -10.70 11.31 -14.85
N ILE A 385 -11.43 11.21 -15.98
CA ILE A 385 -11.97 12.38 -16.69
C ILE A 385 -13.15 13.00 -15.92
N ALA A 386 -14.01 12.17 -15.34
CA ALA A 386 -15.24 12.60 -14.68
C ALA A 386 -15.00 13.34 -13.36
N ASN A 387 -13.92 13.01 -12.64
CA ASN A 387 -13.56 13.64 -11.38
C ASN A 387 -12.17 14.31 -11.43
N PRO A 388 -12.06 15.48 -12.09
CA PRO A 388 -10.79 16.17 -12.30
C PRO A 388 -10.23 16.89 -11.07
N PHE A 389 -10.91 16.85 -9.91
CA PHE A 389 -10.46 17.48 -8.65
C PHE A 389 -9.72 16.52 -7.71
N ALA A 390 -9.52 15.26 -8.10
CA ALA A 390 -8.89 14.25 -7.25
C ALA A 390 -7.35 14.38 -7.10
N VAL A 391 -6.81 15.57 -7.35
CA VAL A 391 -5.41 15.93 -7.01
C VAL A 391 -5.36 16.62 -5.64
N ASP A 392 -6.50 17.13 -5.13
CA ASP A 392 -6.68 17.53 -3.74
C ASP A 392 -7.93 16.83 -3.17
N GLY A 393 -7.74 15.71 -2.47
CA GLY A 393 -8.67 15.27 -1.43
C GLY A 393 -9.92 14.46 -1.75
N ASP A 394 -10.25 14.03 -2.99
CA ASP A 394 -11.47 13.21 -3.21
C ASP A 394 -11.31 11.92 -4.05
N GLU A 395 -11.99 10.88 -3.53
CA GLU A 395 -12.16 9.43 -3.79
C GLU A 395 -11.95 8.71 -5.16
N PRO A 396 -12.25 9.25 -6.35
CA PRO A 396 -12.44 8.39 -7.53
C PRO A 396 -11.14 7.96 -8.22
N VAL A 397 -10.12 8.82 -8.19
CA VAL A 397 -8.81 8.57 -8.84
C VAL A 397 -7.92 7.70 -7.94
N SER A 398 -8.10 7.75 -6.62
CA SER A 398 -7.38 6.92 -5.65
C SER A 398 -7.83 5.45 -5.69
N GLN A 399 -9.13 5.18 -5.75
CA GLN A 399 -9.64 3.81 -5.90
C GLN A 399 -9.19 3.17 -7.21
N ALA A 400 -9.23 3.92 -8.30
CA ALA A 400 -8.76 3.44 -9.60
C ALA A 400 -7.25 3.15 -9.64
N ARG A 401 -6.44 3.96 -8.94
CA ARG A 401 -5.01 3.72 -8.78
C ARG A 401 -4.73 2.51 -7.90
N LEU A 402 -5.51 2.30 -6.84
CA LEU A 402 -5.40 1.15 -5.95
C LEU A 402 -5.85 -0.17 -6.61
N LEU A 403 -6.86 -0.14 -7.47
CA LEU A 403 -7.29 -1.30 -8.27
C LEU A 403 -6.24 -1.75 -9.31
N LEU A 404 -5.29 -0.87 -9.64
CA LEU A 404 -4.21 -1.14 -10.60
C LEU A 404 -2.84 -1.34 -9.93
N ALA A 405 -2.71 -1.01 -8.65
CA ALA A 405 -1.48 -1.16 -7.89
C ALA A 405 -1.15 -2.65 -7.73
N ASP A 406 0.11 -3.01 -7.96
CA ASP A 406 0.59 -4.34 -7.61
C ASP A 406 0.85 -4.47 -6.10
N GLN A 407 1.16 -5.68 -5.65
CA GLN A 407 1.31 -5.98 -4.23
C GLN A 407 2.45 -5.17 -3.57
N ASP A 408 3.53 -4.87 -4.30
CA ASP A 408 4.68 -4.13 -3.77
C ASP A 408 4.36 -2.64 -3.68
N GLU A 409 3.67 -2.09 -4.67
CA GLU A 409 3.21 -0.70 -4.68
C GLU A 409 2.18 -0.46 -3.57
N MET A 410 1.26 -1.41 -3.36
CA MET A 410 0.27 -1.36 -2.30
C MET A 410 0.92 -1.39 -0.90
N MET A 411 1.99 -2.17 -0.73
CA MET A 411 2.81 -2.18 0.49
C MET A 411 3.59 -0.88 0.71
N GLN A 412 4.09 -0.24 -0.35
CA GLN A 412 4.74 1.07 -0.26
C GLN A 412 3.76 2.18 0.13
N LEU A 413 2.51 2.10 -0.32
CA LEU A 413 1.46 3.04 0.06
C LEU A 413 1.07 2.90 1.54
N LEU A 414 1.00 1.67 2.06
CA LEU A 414 0.82 1.43 3.50
C LEU A 414 1.96 2.00 4.36
N ALA A 415 3.20 1.95 3.87
CA ALA A 415 4.37 2.42 4.60
C ALA A 415 4.39 3.94 4.83
N ARG A 416 3.63 4.72 4.05
CA ARG A 416 3.61 6.19 4.14
C ARG A 416 2.69 6.75 5.22
N LYS A 417 1.89 5.91 5.89
CA LYS A 417 0.88 6.32 6.92
C LYS A 417 0.00 7.50 6.46
N ASP A 418 -0.40 7.50 5.19
CA ASP A 418 -1.32 8.50 4.63
C ASP A 418 -2.73 8.33 5.22
N GLU A 419 -3.56 9.39 5.20
CA GLU A 419 -4.98 9.37 5.59
C GLU A 419 -5.83 8.30 4.86
N ARG A 420 -5.32 7.77 3.73
CA ARG A 420 -5.95 6.75 2.86
C ARG A 420 -5.51 5.31 3.13
N SER A 421 -4.72 5.11 4.19
CA SER A 421 -4.27 3.79 4.64
C SER A 421 -5.41 2.78 4.94
N PRO A 422 -6.60 3.18 5.46
CA PRO A 422 -7.66 2.21 5.78
C PRO A 422 -8.22 1.45 4.57
N GLU A 423 -8.50 2.13 3.45
CA GLU A 423 -9.10 1.52 2.26
C GLU A 423 -8.16 0.51 1.60
N ILE A 424 -6.87 0.85 1.57
CA ILE A 424 -5.80 -0.02 1.08
C ILE A 424 -5.74 -1.31 1.90
N MET A 425 -5.85 -1.21 3.22
CA MET A 425 -5.83 -2.37 4.11
C MET A 425 -7.02 -3.29 3.87
N VAL A 426 -8.23 -2.74 3.69
CA VAL A 426 -9.41 -3.55 3.36
C VAL A 426 -9.19 -4.34 2.07
N GLN A 427 -8.67 -3.68 1.02
CA GLN A 427 -8.42 -4.35 -0.27
C GLN A 427 -7.34 -5.44 -0.17
N ILE A 428 -6.23 -5.17 0.53
CA ILE A 428 -5.18 -6.19 0.77
C ILE A 428 -5.76 -7.41 1.49
N LEU A 429 -6.55 -7.18 2.54
CA LEU A 429 -7.12 -8.26 3.34
C LEU A 429 -8.12 -9.08 2.51
N GLN A 430 -8.96 -8.41 1.72
CA GLN A 430 -9.90 -9.06 0.82
C GLN A 430 -9.17 -9.90 -0.25
N GLU A 431 -8.14 -9.36 -0.88
CA GLU A 431 -7.35 -10.09 -1.86
C GLU A 431 -6.65 -11.32 -1.24
N SER A 432 -6.13 -11.19 -0.02
CA SER A 432 -5.54 -12.31 0.73
C SER A 432 -6.56 -13.45 0.93
N TRP A 433 -7.81 -13.08 1.24
CA TRP A 433 -8.90 -14.02 1.45
C TRP A 433 -9.32 -14.71 0.16
N ASP A 434 -9.51 -13.94 -0.92
CA ASP A 434 -9.92 -14.44 -2.23
C ASP A 434 -8.89 -15.41 -2.80
N ARG A 435 -7.59 -15.10 -2.64
CA ARG A 435 -6.48 -15.97 -3.07
C ARG A 435 -6.21 -17.13 -2.13
N ARG A 436 -6.80 -17.14 -0.92
CA ARG A 436 -6.53 -18.11 0.16
C ARG A 436 -5.05 -18.15 0.57
N VAL A 437 -4.36 -17.01 0.50
CA VAL A 437 -2.95 -16.87 0.88
C VAL A 437 -2.88 -15.90 2.07
N PRO A 438 -2.34 -16.32 3.23
CA PRO A 438 -2.19 -15.42 4.37
C PRO A 438 -1.19 -14.31 4.05
N LEU A 439 -1.33 -13.16 4.72
CA LEU A 439 -0.37 -12.07 4.58
C LEU A 439 0.98 -12.47 5.20
N ALA A 440 2.04 -11.72 4.92
CA ALA A 440 3.29 -11.81 5.70
C ALA A 440 3.06 -11.34 7.16
N ASP A 441 3.86 -11.83 8.10
CA ASP A 441 3.70 -11.51 9.54
C ASP A 441 3.88 -10.02 9.82
N GLU A 442 4.84 -9.39 9.14
CA GLU A 442 5.12 -7.97 9.24
C GLU A 442 3.91 -7.14 8.78
N THR A 443 3.37 -7.45 7.59
CA THR A 443 2.20 -6.76 7.04
C THR A 443 0.98 -6.92 7.93
N PHE A 444 0.72 -8.14 8.41
CA PHE A 444 -0.41 -8.40 9.32
C PHE A 444 -0.27 -7.58 10.61
N SER A 445 0.92 -7.52 11.20
CA SER A 445 1.17 -6.73 12.41
C SER A 445 0.93 -5.24 12.16
N VAL A 446 1.38 -4.70 11.03
CA VAL A 446 1.19 -3.29 10.67
C VAL A 446 -0.31 -2.96 10.56
N ILE A 447 -1.07 -3.78 9.82
CA ILE A 447 -2.51 -3.58 9.64
C ILE A 447 -3.24 -3.74 10.98
N GLN A 448 -2.83 -4.69 11.83
CA GLN A 448 -3.39 -4.90 13.16
C GLN A 448 -3.17 -3.69 14.07
N SER A 449 -1.96 -3.10 14.10
CA SER A 449 -1.68 -1.88 14.84
C SER A 449 -2.56 -0.72 14.37
N PHE A 450 -2.75 -0.59 13.06
CA PHE A 450 -3.59 0.46 12.50
C PHE A 450 -5.08 0.28 12.83
N ALA A 451 -5.59 -0.95 12.78
CA ALA A 451 -6.96 -1.27 13.18
C ALA A 451 -7.25 -0.87 14.63
N PHE A 452 -6.24 -0.98 15.51
CA PHE A 452 -6.32 -0.56 16.91
C PHE A 452 -6.32 0.97 17.07
N GLU A 453 -5.56 1.69 16.25
CA GLU A 453 -5.58 3.17 16.20
C GLU A 453 -6.95 3.69 15.74
N LEU A 454 -7.57 3.03 14.75
CA LEU A 454 -8.85 3.39 14.17
C LEU A 454 -10.09 2.94 14.95
N ARG A 455 -9.96 2.45 16.19
CA ARG A 455 -11.04 1.76 16.95
C ARG A 455 -12.41 2.46 17.03
N ASN A 456 -12.49 3.75 16.73
CA ASN A 456 -13.74 4.54 16.73
C ASN A 456 -14.23 4.95 15.32
N SER A 457 -13.71 4.35 14.25
CA SER A 457 -14.16 4.59 12.87
C SER A 457 -14.91 3.39 12.28
N ASP A 458 -15.88 3.66 11.39
CA ASP A 458 -16.65 2.62 10.71
C ASP A 458 -15.74 1.66 9.92
N LYS A 459 -14.61 2.16 9.38
CA LYS A 459 -13.62 1.35 8.65
C LYS A 459 -12.85 0.36 9.51
N SER A 460 -12.79 0.56 10.82
CA SER A 460 -12.14 -0.40 11.73
C SER A 460 -12.85 -1.76 11.75
N GLU A 461 -14.17 -1.81 11.55
CA GLU A 461 -14.91 -3.08 11.51
C GLU A 461 -14.57 -3.91 10.27
N GLU A 462 -14.50 -3.28 9.09
CA GLU A 462 -14.10 -3.93 7.84
C GLU A 462 -12.67 -4.50 7.92
N ILE A 463 -11.73 -3.71 8.46
CA ILE A 463 -10.33 -4.13 8.62
C ILE A 463 -10.24 -5.28 9.63
N ARG A 464 -10.93 -5.21 10.77
CA ARG A 464 -10.94 -6.29 11.76
C ARG A 464 -11.51 -7.58 11.18
N ALA A 465 -12.61 -7.53 10.43
CA ALA A 465 -13.17 -8.70 9.75
C ALA A 465 -12.15 -9.34 8.79
N GLY A 466 -11.41 -8.53 8.03
CA GLY A 466 -10.34 -9.02 7.17
C GLY A 466 -9.16 -9.65 7.94
N LEU A 467 -8.75 -9.05 9.06
CA LEU A 467 -7.70 -9.59 9.94
C LEU A 467 -8.10 -10.94 10.54
N ILE A 468 -9.36 -11.08 10.97
CA ILE A 468 -9.93 -12.35 11.46
C ILE A 468 -9.81 -13.44 10.39
N ARG A 469 -10.22 -13.13 9.16
CA ARG A 469 -10.07 -14.05 8.02
C ARG A 469 -8.61 -14.42 7.75
N ASN A 470 -7.69 -13.48 7.93
CA ASN A 470 -6.26 -13.78 7.80
C ASN A 470 -5.75 -14.72 8.92
N LEU A 471 -6.23 -14.55 10.16
CA LEU A 471 -5.94 -15.47 11.26
C LEU A 471 -6.49 -16.89 10.97
N VAL A 472 -7.67 -16.98 10.35
CA VAL A 472 -8.25 -18.25 9.87
C VAL A 472 -7.34 -18.93 8.83
N LEU A 473 -6.84 -18.17 7.85
CA LEU A 473 -5.89 -18.69 6.85
C LEU A 473 -4.58 -19.19 7.48
N ARG A 474 -4.14 -18.55 8.58
CA ARG A 474 -2.94 -18.92 9.36
C ARG A 474 -3.17 -20.05 10.37
N GLU A 475 -4.39 -20.61 10.43
CA GLU A 475 -4.81 -21.61 11.41
C GLU A 475 -4.75 -21.15 12.88
N ARG A 476 -4.72 -19.83 13.11
CA ARG A 476 -4.70 -19.20 14.45
C ARG A 476 -6.14 -18.98 14.94
N VAL A 477 -6.92 -20.07 15.00
CA VAL A 477 -8.37 -19.99 15.26
C VAL A 477 -8.75 -19.43 16.64
N ILE A 478 -7.93 -19.65 17.68
CA ILE A 478 -8.21 -19.10 19.02
C ILE A 478 -8.14 -17.57 18.99
N GLU A 479 -7.11 -17.03 18.34
CA GLU A 479 -6.93 -15.58 18.23
C GLU A 479 -8.01 -14.96 17.34
N ALA A 480 -8.46 -15.68 16.31
CA ALA A 480 -9.61 -15.28 15.51
C ALA A 480 -10.88 -15.18 16.38
N LEU A 481 -11.13 -16.15 17.27
CA LEU A 481 -12.25 -16.10 18.21
C LEU A 481 -12.14 -14.94 19.20
N ASP A 482 -10.93 -14.69 19.71
CA ASP A 482 -10.69 -13.58 20.64
C ASP A 482 -10.92 -12.23 19.98
N MET A 483 -10.48 -12.05 18.73
CA MET A 483 -10.71 -10.81 17.97
C MET A 483 -12.18 -10.64 17.56
N VAL A 484 -12.88 -11.73 17.18
CA VAL A 484 -14.33 -11.67 16.87
C VAL A 484 -15.16 -11.33 18.11
N ALA A 485 -14.71 -11.71 19.31
CA ALA A 485 -15.40 -11.39 20.56
C ALA A 485 -15.56 -9.87 20.81
N GLU A 486 -14.71 -9.05 20.19
CA GLU A 486 -14.71 -7.59 20.31
C GLU A 486 -15.64 -6.90 19.29
N LEU A 487 -16.28 -7.67 18.40
CA LEU A 487 -17.22 -7.15 17.41
C LEU A 487 -18.65 -7.13 17.95
N VAL A 488 -19.47 -6.24 17.38
CA VAL A 488 -20.91 -6.21 17.65
C VAL A 488 -21.58 -7.44 17.03
N GLU A 489 -22.47 -8.11 17.77
CA GLU A 489 -23.24 -9.28 17.32
C GLU A 489 -24.24 -8.93 16.19
N THR A 490 -23.73 -8.83 14.96
CA THR A 490 -24.47 -8.58 13.71
C THR A 490 -24.50 -9.82 12.81
N ASP A 491 -25.14 -9.75 11.65
CA ASP A 491 -25.08 -10.83 10.66
C ASP A 491 -23.64 -11.12 10.20
N ALA A 492 -22.78 -10.09 10.13
CA ALA A 492 -21.36 -10.25 9.81
C ALA A 492 -20.59 -11.01 10.91
N PHE A 493 -20.95 -10.80 12.18
CA PHE A 493 -20.40 -11.60 13.28
C PHE A 493 -20.73 -13.08 13.12
N GLN A 494 -21.97 -13.40 12.75
CA GLN A 494 -22.42 -14.78 12.53
C GLN A 494 -21.63 -15.46 11.41
N GLU A 495 -21.43 -14.73 10.30
CA GLU A 495 -20.63 -15.20 9.16
C GLU A 495 -19.18 -15.50 9.56
N LEU A 496 -18.53 -14.58 10.27
CA LEU A 496 -17.14 -14.77 10.72
C LEU A 496 -16.99 -15.94 11.70
N VAL A 497 -17.93 -16.11 12.64
CA VAL A 497 -17.92 -17.26 13.56
C VAL A 497 -18.11 -18.58 12.80
N ALA A 498 -18.98 -18.60 11.79
CA ALA A 498 -19.16 -19.77 10.94
C ALA A 498 -17.88 -20.11 10.16
N GLU A 499 -17.19 -19.11 9.58
CA GLU A 499 -15.91 -19.31 8.89
C GLU A 499 -14.83 -19.88 9.84
N ILE A 500 -14.74 -19.36 11.07
CA ILE A 500 -13.81 -19.87 12.09
C ILE A 500 -14.17 -21.31 12.50
N ALA A 501 -15.45 -21.61 12.63
CA ALA A 501 -15.92 -22.94 13.00
C ALA A 501 -15.59 -23.98 11.92
N ASP A 502 -15.78 -23.63 10.64
CA ASP A 502 -15.43 -24.50 9.52
C ASP A 502 -13.92 -24.78 9.49
N LYS A 503 -13.08 -23.75 9.70
CA LYS A 503 -11.64 -23.96 9.83
C LYS A 503 -11.29 -24.80 11.04
N THR A 504 -11.97 -24.60 12.17
CA THR A 504 -11.77 -25.40 13.39
C THR A 504 -12.08 -26.87 13.14
N ILE A 505 -13.21 -27.18 12.49
CA ILE A 505 -13.59 -28.55 12.11
C ILE A 505 -12.55 -29.19 11.20
N ALA A 506 -11.91 -28.40 10.33
CA ALA A 506 -10.88 -28.85 9.39
C ALA A 506 -9.46 -28.98 9.98
N LEU A 507 -9.21 -28.54 11.22
CA LEU A 507 -7.88 -28.65 11.83
C LEU A 507 -7.45 -30.11 11.96
N GLU A 508 -6.25 -30.48 11.54
CA GLU A 508 -5.77 -31.86 11.68
C GLU A 508 -5.28 -32.17 13.11
N ASP A 509 -4.83 -31.16 13.85
CA ASP A 509 -4.34 -31.30 15.22
C ASP A 509 -5.51 -31.35 16.22
N ASP A 510 -5.72 -32.53 16.82
CA ASP A 510 -6.81 -32.78 17.77
C ASP A 510 -6.71 -31.95 19.06
N ALA A 511 -5.51 -31.59 19.51
CA ALA A 511 -5.34 -30.74 20.68
C ALA A 511 -5.73 -29.29 20.38
N LYS A 512 -5.36 -28.78 19.20
CA LYS A 512 -5.82 -27.46 18.72
C LYS A 512 -7.33 -27.45 18.51
N PHE A 513 -7.88 -28.48 17.86
CA PHE A 513 -9.31 -28.65 17.67
C PHE A 513 -10.08 -28.66 19.00
N ALA A 514 -9.64 -29.44 20.00
CA ALA A 514 -10.30 -29.52 21.30
C ALA A 514 -10.28 -28.17 22.04
N LYS A 515 -9.16 -27.45 22.01
CA LYS A 515 -9.05 -26.10 22.61
C LYS A 515 -9.95 -25.07 21.90
N ALA A 516 -9.97 -25.08 20.57
CA ALA A 516 -10.82 -24.18 19.78
C ALA A 516 -12.30 -24.49 19.98
N SER A 517 -12.65 -25.77 20.07
CA SER A 517 -13.99 -26.21 20.44
C SER A 517 -14.33 -25.77 21.87
N LEU A 518 -13.42 -25.80 22.83
CA LEU A 518 -13.74 -25.28 24.15
C LEU A 518 -14.12 -23.78 24.10
N ARG A 519 -13.34 -22.97 23.36
CA ARG A 519 -13.62 -21.53 23.20
C ARG A 519 -14.92 -21.27 22.43
N LEU A 520 -15.18 -22.01 21.35
CA LEU A 520 -16.43 -21.93 20.58
C LEU A 520 -17.68 -22.32 21.38
N SER A 521 -17.53 -23.02 22.51
CA SER A 521 -18.66 -23.45 23.34
C SER A 521 -19.19 -22.32 24.23
N GLU A 522 -18.44 -21.22 24.32
CA GLU A 522 -18.83 -20.04 25.06
C GLU A 522 -19.84 -19.20 24.27
N GLN A 523 -20.66 -18.44 25.01
CA GLN A 523 -21.56 -17.47 24.39
C GLN A 523 -20.80 -16.17 24.10
N PRO A 524 -21.08 -15.47 22.99
CA PRO A 524 -22.20 -15.71 22.05
C PRO A 524 -21.91 -16.72 20.92
N PHE A 525 -20.70 -17.28 20.82
CA PHE A 525 -20.28 -18.12 19.68
C PHE A 525 -21.16 -19.35 19.49
N LEU A 526 -21.50 -20.06 20.56
CA LEU A 526 -22.30 -21.29 20.48
C LEU A 526 -23.67 -21.03 19.84
N ASN A 527 -24.28 -19.87 20.08
CA ASN A 527 -25.55 -19.51 19.46
C ASN A 527 -25.39 -19.21 17.97
N ALA A 528 -24.22 -18.69 17.57
CA ALA A 528 -23.95 -18.32 16.19
C ALA A 528 -23.67 -19.49 15.25
N LEU A 529 -23.35 -20.66 15.80
CA LEU A 529 -23.07 -21.84 15.00
C LEU A 529 -24.32 -22.46 14.38
N GLU A 530 -24.21 -22.87 13.11
CA GLU A 530 -25.23 -23.65 12.44
C GLU A 530 -25.42 -25.03 13.11
N VAL A 531 -26.62 -25.60 12.96
CA VAL A 531 -26.91 -26.98 13.39
C VAL A 531 -25.94 -27.99 12.75
N SER A 532 -25.55 -27.74 11.49
CA SER A 532 -24.60 -28.57 10.75
C SER A 532 -23.20 -28.58 11.40
N GLN A 533 -22.71 -27.40 11.77
CA GLN A 533 -21.40 -27.19 12.41
C GLN A 533 -21.39 -27.76 13.83
N LYS A 534 -22.44 -27.49 14.61
CA LYS A 534 -22.67 -28.08 15.94
C LYS A 534 -22.58 -29.61 15.92
N SER A 535 -23.27 -30.24 14.97
CA SER A 535 -23.25 -31.70 14.80
C SER A 535 -21.85 -32.23 14.45
N LYS A 536 -21.12 -31.58 13.52
CA LYS A 536 -19.74 -31.97 13.15
C LYS A 536 -18.77 -31.85 14.33
N VAL A 537 -18.82 -30.74 15.06
CA VAL A 537 -17.98 -30.52 16.25
C VAL A 537 -18.30 -31.57 17.33
N SER A 538 -19.60 -31.79 17.61
CA SER A 538 -20.05 -32.80 18.58
C SER A 538 -19.56 -34.20 18.23
N SER A 539 -19.72 -34.63 16.97
CA SER A 539 -19.29 -35.94 16.51
C SER A 539 -17.77 -36.14 16.61
N ARG A 540 -16.99 -35.12 16.23
CA ARG A 540 -15.53 -35.19 16.30
C ARG A 540 -15.03 -35.21 17.75
N LEU A 541 -15.60 -34.39 18.64
CA LEU A 541 -15.28 -34.42 20.08
C LEU A 541 -15.61 -35.77 20.73
N ALA A 542 -16.73 -36.40 20.35
CA ALA A 542 -17.06 -37.74 20.82
C ALA A 542 -16.04 -38.78 20.36
N GLY A 543 -15.51 -38.65 19.14
CA GLY A 543 -14.41 -39.48 18.64
C GLY A 543 -13.08 -39.29 19.39
N LEU A 544 -12.88 -38.15 20.04
CA LEU A 544 -11.73 -37.85 20.89
C LEU A 544 -11.96 -38.17 22.38
N ASP A 545 -13.03 -38.89 22.71
CA ASP A 545 -13.41 -39.25 24.09
C ASP A 545 -13.64 -38.03 25.00
N LEU A 546 -14.21 -36.96 24.44
CA LEU A 546 -14.61 -35.73 25.16
C LEU A 546 -16.16 -35.55 25.18
N PRO A 547 -16.92 -36.50 25.76
CA PRO A 547 -18.38 -36.55 25.64
C PRO A 547 -19.11 -35.38 26.32
N GLU A 548 -18.59 -34.86 27.43
CA GLU A 548 -19.21 -33.72 28.12
C GLU A 548 -19.12 -32.43 27.31
N LEU A 549 -18.00 -32.19 26.63
CA LEU A 549 -17.88 -31.05 25.71
C LEU A 549 -18.72 -31.29 24.45
N ALA A 550 -18.74 -32.52 23.93
CA ALA A 550 -19.56 -32.89 22.77
C ALA A 550 -21.06 -32.61 22.98
N ARG A 551 -21.59 -32.86 24.18
CA ARG A 551 -23.00 -32.58 24.53
C ARG A 551 -23.35 -31.10 24.50
N THR A 552 -22.38 -30.22 24.74
CA THR A 552 -22.59 -28.75 24.68
C THR A 552 -22.96 -28.32 23.26
N TYR A 553 -22.52 -29.08 22.26
CA TYR A 553 -22.82 -28.87 20.85
C TYR A 553 -23.98 -29.69 20.32
N SER A 554 -24.59 -30.56 21.13
CA SER A 554 -25.73 -31.34 20.65
C SER A 554 -26.91 -30.38 20.40
N PRO A 555 -27.50 -30.37 19.19
CA PRO A 555 -28.71 -29.62 18.94
C PRO A 555 -29.79 -30.18 19.87
N GLY A 556 -30.18 -29.40 20.88
CA GLY A 556 -31.05 -29.88 21.94
C GLY A 556 -32.42 -30.27 21.40
N ASP A 557 -32.79 -31.53 21.63
CA ASP A 557 -34.12 -31.78 22.18
C ASP A 557 -34.17 -31.06 23.53
N ILE A 558 -35.01 -30.04 23.65
CA ILE A 558 -35.37 -29.46 24.93
C ILE A 558 -36.25 -30.48 25.66
N GLU A 559 -35.67 -31.57 26.16
CA GLU A 559 -36.26 -32.29 27.27
C GLU A 559 -35.70 -31.70 28.56
N LYS A 560 -36.61 -31.10 29.33
CA LYS A 560 -36.43 -30.68 30.72
C LYS A 560 -35.63 -31.75 31.49
N PRO A 561 -34.88 -31.37 32.54
CA PRO A 561 -34.25 -32.33 33.42
C PRO A 561 -35.35 -33.15 34.10
N SER A 562 -35.72 -34.27 33.51
CA SER A 562 -36.51 -35.29 34.15
C SER A 562 -35.59 -35.94 35.18
N ASN A 563 -35.71 -35.45 36.41
CA ASN A 563 -35.45 -36.26 37.59
C ASN A 563 -36.29 -37.53 37.47
N THR A 564 -35.74 -38.55 36.84
CA THR A 564 -36.29 -39.89 36.88
C THR A 564 -35.12 -40.84 36.97
N ILE A 565 -34.78 -41.14 38.22
CA ILE A 565 -33.99 -42.29 38.60
C ILE A 565 -34.67 -43.50 37.95
N SER A 566 -34.09 -44.01 36.86
CA SER A 566 -34.48 -45.29 36.32
C SER A 566 -33.80 -46.35 37.19
N THR A 567 -34.54 -46.83 38.18
CA THR A 567 -34.22 -48.06 38.91
C THR A 567 -34.30 -49.22 37.92
N SER A 568 -33.15 -49.71 37.44
CA SER A 568 -33.09 -51.06 36.89
C SER A 568 -33.09 -52.06 38.05
N GLU A 569 -34.27 -52.61 38.31
CA GLU A 569 -34.47 -53.86 39.03
C GLU A 569 -33.68 -54.99 38.35
N ASN A 570 -32.57 -55.42 38.96
CA ASN A 570 -32.17 -56.82 39.18
C ASN A 570 -30.66 -56.93 39.46
N ALA A 571 -30.31 -57.10 40.74
CA ALA A 571 -29.48 -58.20 41.26
C ALA A 571 -28.77 -57.80 42.57
N LYS A 572 -29.29 -58.36 43.69
CA LYS A 572 -28.53 -58.96 44.81
C LYS A 572 -27.49 -58.08 45.55
N ALA A 573 -27.85 -57.61 46.74
CA ALA A 573 -26.91 -57.14 47.78
C ALA A 573 -26.37 -58.33 48.64
N PRO A 574 -25.33 -58.17 49.49
CA PRO A 574 -24.40 -57.04 49.69
C PRO A 574 -22.90 -57.43 49.74
N ASN A 575 -21.99 -56.47 49.56
CA ASN A 575 -20.66 -56.49 50.18
C ASN A 575 -20.27 -55.06 50.61
N PRO A 576 -19.98 -54.77 51.89
CA PRO A 576 -19.76 -53.42 52.38
C PRO A 576 -18.27 -53.07 52.55
N ASP A 577 -17.43 -53.34 51.54
CA ASP A 577 -16.01 -52.93 51.55
C ASP A 577 -15.52 -52.61 50.12
N ALA A 578 -15.74 -51.37 49.67
CA ALA A 578 -14.98 -50.76 48.57
C ALA A 578 -15.12 -49.21 48.62
N PRO A 579 -14.02 -48.43 48.56
CA PRO A 579 -14.09 -46.97 48.66
C PRO A 579 -14.54 -46.31 47.34
N LEU A 580 -15.54 -45.45 47.50
CA LEU A 580 -16.05 -44.37 46.63
C LEU A 580 -15.23 -44.02 45.36
N GLN A 581 -15.81 -44.30 44.19
CA GLN A 581 -15.49 -43.57 42.95
C GLN A 581 -16.19 -42.20 42.99
N VAL A 582 -15.39 -41.14 42.90
CA VAL A 582 -15.85 -39.75 42.82
C VAL A 582 -16.29 -39.47 41.38
N THR A 583 -17.60 -39.37 41.16
CA THR A 583 -18.13 -38.70 39.97
C THR A 583 -17.89 -37.20 40.14
N ALA A 584 -16.85 -36.68 39.49
CA ALA A 584 -16.55 -35.25 39.47
C ALA A 584 -17.61 -34.52 38.64
N SER A 585 -18.26 -33.52 39.24
CA SER A 585 -19.18 -32.63 38.54
C SER A 585 -18.41 -31.72 37.57
N LEU A 586 -19.07 -31.30 36.48
CA LEU A 586 -18.53 -30.36 35.48
C LEU A 586 -18.00 -29.04 36.10
N GLU A 587 -18.54 -28.67 37.27
CA GLU A 587 -18.12 -27.53 38.07
C GLU A 587 -16.76 -27.76 38.75
N THR A 588 -16.48 -28.97 39.23
CA THR A 588 -15.18 -29.31 39.81
C THR A 588 -14.09 -29.41 38.75
N ALA A 589 -14.39 -29.85 37.53
CA ALA A 589 -13.45 -29.81 36.41
C ALA A 589 -13.10 -28.37 35.98
N ARG A 590 -14.10 -27.48 35.88
CA ARG A 590 -13.92 -26.04 35.60
C ARG A 590 -13.09 -25.33 36.67
N GLU A 591 -13.37 -25.62 37.93
CA GLU A 591 -12.64 -25.06 39.08
C GLU A 591 -11.19 -25.56 39.14
N SER A 592 -10.95 -26.81 38.75
CA SER A 592 -9.61 -27.39 38.69
C SER A 592 -8.77 -26.77 37.56
N LEU A 593 -9.37 -26.56 36.38
CA LEU A 593 -8.70 -25.91 35.25
C LEU A 593 -8.41 -24.43 35.51
N ARG A 594 -9.33 -23.70 36.17
CA ARG A 594 -9.07 -22.32 36.64
C ARG A 594 -7.93 -22.26 37.65
N ARG A 595 -7.82 -23.25 38.54
CA ARG A 595 -6.68 -23.32 39.47
C ARG A 595 -5.36 -23.62 38.78
N VAL A 596 -5.37 -24.44 37.73
CA VAL A 596 -4.16 -24.75 36.93
C VAL A 596 -3.73 -23.54 36.09
N SER A 597 -4.65 -22.76 35.51
CA SER A 597 -4.30 -21.54 34.77
C SER A 597 -3.83 -20.42 35.70
N ALA A 598 -4.48 -20.24 36.86
CA ALA A 598 -4.07 -19.25 37.86
C ALA A 598 -2.69 -19.59 38.49
N SER A 599 -2.41 -20.88 38.71
CA SER A 599 -1.09 -21.30 39.22
C SER A 599 0.02 -21.15 38.18
N ARG A 600 -0.28 -21.28 36.88
CA ARG A 600 0.70 -20.99 35.82
C ARG A 600 1.02 -19.49 35.73
N GLY A 601 0.03 -18.61 35.84
CA GLY A 601 0.25 -17.16 35.91
C GLY A 601 1.04 -16.73 37.16
N ALA A 602 0.84 -17.40 38.30
CA ALA A 602 1.63 -17.17 39.51
C ALA A 602 3.08 -17.67 39.37
N ILE A 603 3.32 -18.77 38.65
CA ILE A 603 4.67 -19.29 38.39
C ILE A 603 5.42 -18.40 37.38
N GLU A 604 4.75 -17.89 36.35
CA GLU A 604 5.34 -16.93 35.39
C GLU A 604 5.66 -15.58 36.07
N ALA A 605 4.81 -15.10 36.99
CA ALA A 605 5.10 -13.91 37.80
C ALA A 605 6.25 -14.13 38.81
N MET A 606 6.37 -15.33 39.40
CA MET A 606 7.51 -15.67 40.26
C MET A 606 8.83 -15.82 39.49
N LEU A 607 8.78 -16.26 38.22
CA LEU A 607 9.96 -16.35 37.35
C LEU A 607 10.41 -14.98 36.82
N GLN A 608 9.49 -14.03 36.65
CA GLN A 608 9.83 -12.64 36.30
C GLN A 608 10.39 -11.85 37.50
N GLY A 609 9.94 -12.11 38.73
CA GLY A 609 10.49 -11.49 39.93
C GLY A 609 11.86 -12.02 40.37
N ALA A 610 12.28 -13.18 39.87
CA ALA A 610 13.59 -13.78 40.19
C ALA A 610 14.74 -13.24 39.32
N GLY A 611 14.45 -12.40 38.31
CA GLY A 611 15.44 -11.77 37.43
C GLY A 611 16.03 -10.45 37.93
N GLU A 612 15.61 -9.94 39.10
CA GLU A 612 16.11 -8.68 39.69
C GLU A 612 17.00 -8.87 40.93
N ILE A 613 17.50 -10.08 41.19
CA ILE A 613 18.59 -10.31 42.15
C ILE A 613 19.64 -11.21 41.51
N GLU A 614 20.45 -10.64 40.62
CA GLU A 614 21.88 -10.95 40.47
C GLU A 614 22.64 -9.76 39.87
#